data_AF-A0A3D2N5F0-F1
#
_entry.id   AF-A0A3D2N5F0-F1
#
_cell.length_a   1.000
_cell.length_b   1.000
_cell.length_c   1.000
_cell.angle_alpha   90.00
_cell.angle_beta   90.00
_cell.angle_gamma   90.00
#
_symmetry.space_group_name_H-M   'P 1'
#
loop_
_entity.id
_entity.type
_entity.pdbx_description
1 polymer ?
#
loop_
_entity_poly.entity_id
_entity_poly.type
_entity_poly.pdbx_seq_one_letter_code
_entity_poly.pdbx_strand_id
1 'polypeptide(L)' 'MKIQESAENYLESILMISERKGEVRSIDIVNELEFSKPSVSIAMKNLRENGY' A
#
# COMPACT_ATOMS: atom_id res chain seq x y z
N MET A 1 4.15 16.89 9.08
CA MET A 1 3.98 16.01 7.91
C MET A 1 2.49 15.74 7.77
N LYS A 2 1.81 16.19 6.71
CA LYS A 2 0.44 15.74 6.43
C LYS A 2 0.57 14.57 5.47
N ILE A 3 0.53 13.35 6.00
CA ILE A 3 0.35 12.18 5.16
C ILE A 3 -1.06 12.28 4.59
N GLN A 4 -1.21 12.05 3.29
CA GLN A 4 -2.54 12.00 2.68
C GLN A 4 -3.25 10.73 3.18
N GLU A 5 -4.57 10.80 3.41
CA GLU A 5 -5.40 9.65 3.81
C GLU A 5 -5.14 8.42 2.91
N SER A 6 -4.89 8.65 1.61
CA SER A 6 -4.48 7.61 0.67
C SER A 6 -3.17 6.91 1.04
N ALA A 7 -2.14 7.64 1.47
CA ALA A 7 -0.87 7.04 1.88
C ALA A 7 -0.99 6.28 3.21
N GLU A 8 -1.79 6.78 4.15
CA GLU A 8 -2.07 6.08 5.41
C GLU A 8 -2.75 4.73 5.15
N ASN A 9 -3.79 4.70 4.31
CA ASN A 9 -4.51 3.46 3.97
C ASN A 9 -3.58 2.40 3.33
N TYR A 10 -2.66 2.82 2.47
CA TYR A 10 -1.69 1.89 1.87
C TYR A 10 -0.70 1.36 2.90
N LEU A 11 -0.15 2.22 3.77
CA LEU A 11 0.79 1.80 4.81
C LEU A 11 0.13 0.88 5.84
N GLU A 12 -1.10 1.19 6.25
CA GLU A 12 -1.90 0.34 7.13
C GLU A 12 -2.18 -1.02 6.48
N SER A 13 -2.57 -1.04 5.21
CA SER A 13 -2.79 -2.29 4.47
C SER A 13 -1.53 -3.14 4.39
N ILE A 14 -0.37 -2.53 4.10
CA ILE A 14 0.92 -3.23 4.07
C ILE A 14 1.21 -3.83 5.45
N LEU A 15 1.04 -3.06 6.53
CA LEU A 15 1.27 -3.55 7.89
C LEU A 15 0.35 -4.73 8.22
N MET A 16 -0.94 -4.58 8.00
CA MET A 16 -1.94 -5.61 8.28
C MET A 16 -1.68 -6.91 7.49
N ILE A 17 -1.32 -6.81 6.20
CA ILE A 17 -1.00 -7.97 5.38
C ILE A 17 0.32 -8.62 5.85
N SER A 18 1.31 -7.81 6.20
CA SER A 18 2.60 -8.28 6.72
C SER A 18 2.42 -9.05 8.04
N GLU A 19 1.57 -8.56 8.95
CA GLU A 19 1.26 -9.26 10.20
C GLU A 19 0.49 -10.56 9.97
N ARG A 20 -0.39 -10.60 8.96
CA ARG A 20 -1.18 -11.80 8.62
C ARG A 20 -0.39 -12.88 7.88
N LYS A 21 0.52 -12.51 6.96
CA LYS A 21 1.15 -13.43 6.00
C LYS A 21 2.68 -13.43 6.03
N GLY A 22 3.33 -12.46 6.69
CA GLY A 22 4.78 -12.27 6.72
C GLY A 22 5.38 -11.63 5.47
N GLU A 23 4.76 -11.80 4.30
CA GLU A 23 5.13 -11.12 3.06
C GLU A 23 3.94 -10.38 2.44
N VAL A 24 4.21 -9.22 1.83
CA VAL A 24 3.20 -8.40 1.17
C VAL A 24 3.49 -8.33 -0.32
N ARG A 25 2.53 -8.71 -1.16
CA ARG A 25 2.61 -8.54 -2.60
C ARG A 25 1.64 -7.47 -3.06
N SER A 26 1.93 -6.84 -4.20
CA SER A 26 1.03 -5.82 -4.76
C SER A 26 -0.38 -6.35 -5.04
N ILE A 27 -0.54 -7.65 -5.31
CA ILE A 27 -1.86 -8.27 -5.50
C ILE A 27 -2.66 -8.34 -4.19
N ASP A 28 -2.00 -8.48 -3.04
CA ASP A 28 -2.67 -8.47 -1.75
C ASP A 28 -3.25 -7.07 -1.47
N ILE A 29 -2.50 -6.02 -1.77
CA ILE A 29 -2.96 -4.62 -1.62
C ILE A 29 -4.10 -4.30 -2.58
N VAL A 30 -4.04 -4.80 -3.82
CA VAL A 30 -5.13 -4.70 -4.80
C VAL A 30 -6.43 -5.29 -4.25
N ASN A 31 -6.35 -6.46 -3.60
CA ASN A 31 -7.51 -7.13 -3.04
C ASN A 31 -8.03 -6.43 -1.76
N GLU A 32 -7.15 -5.91 -0.91
CA GLU A 32 -7.55 -5.25 0.35
C GLU A 32 -8.15 -3.87 0.12
N LEU A 33 -7.60 -3.09 -0.83
CA LEU A 33 -8.05 -1.73 -1.12
C LEU A 33 -9.03 -1.63 -2.31
N GLU A 34 -9.36 -2.76 -2.94
CA GLU A 34 -10.24 -2.85 -4.12
C GLU A 34 -9.83 -1.92 -5.28
N PHE A 35 -8.54 -1.64 -5.41
CA PHE A 35 -7.98 -0.76 -6.45
C PHE A 35 -7.41 -1.54 -7.63
N SER A 36 -7.29 -0.87 -8.78
CA SER A 36 -6.64 -1.46 -9.95
C SER A 36 -5.15 -1.68 -9.70
N LYS A 37 -4.59 -2.76 -10.28
CA LYS A 37 -3.14 -3.03 -10.24
C LYS A 37 -2.28 -1.86 -10.75
N PRO A 38 -2.63 -1.16 -11.85
CA PRO A 38 -1.92 0.06 -12.25
C PRO A 38 -1.92 1.14 -11.17
N SER A 39 -3.07 1.40 -10.52
CA SER A 39 -3.18 2.40 -9.45
C SER A 39 -2.28 2.05 -8.26
N VAL A 40 -2.33 0.80 -7.80
CA VAL A 40 -1.49 0.32 -6.70
C VAL A 40 -0.01 0.44 -7.03
N SER A 41 0.40 0.10 -8.26
CA SER A 41 1.81 0.22 -8.66
C SER A 41 2.33 1.66 -8.61
N ILE A 42 1.50 2.63 -8.99
CA ILE A 42 1.85 4.06 -8.93
C ILE A 42 1.92 4.53 -7.47
N ALA A 43 0.93 4.16 -6.65
CA ALA A 43 0.91 4.50 -5.23
C ALA A 43 2.14 3.94 -4.49
N MET A 44 2.49 2.67 -4.71
CA MET A 44 3.67 2.05 -4.12
C MET A 44 4.98 2.71 -4.57
N LYS A 45 5.07 3.10 -5.84
CA LYS A 45 6.20 3.87 -6.36
C LYS A 45 6.31 5.23 -5.64
N ASN A 46 5.20 5.96 -5.55
CA ASN A 46 5.16 7.25 -4.88
C ASN A 46 5.53 7.12 -3.40
N LEU A 47 5.02 6.11 -2.69
CA LEU A 47 5.37 5.86 -1.28
C LEU A 47 6.89 5.67 -1.11
N ARG A 48 7.49 4.82 -1.94
CA ARG A 48 8.94 4.58 -1.93
C ARG A 48 9.74 5.84 -2.25
N GLU A 49 9.32 6.62 -3.24
CA GLU A 49 10.00 7.87 -3.62
C GLU A 49 9.88 8.96 -2.55
N ASN A 50 8.82 8.92 -1.73
CA ASN A 50 8.63 9.82 -0.60
C ASN A 50 9.29 9.32 0.70
N GLY A 51 9.93 8.15 0.69
CA GLY A 51 10.71 7.63 1.82
C GLY A 51 9.89 6.96 2.93
N TYR A 52 8.72 6.43 2.57
CA TYR A 52 7.90 5.58 3.47
C TYR A 52 8.28 4.10 3.38
#